data_AF-A0A392R1C6-F1
#
_entry.id   AF-A0A392R1C6-F1
#
_cell.length_a   1.000
_cell.length_b   1.000
_cell.length_c   1.000
_cell.angle_alpha   90.00
_cell.angle_beta   90.00
_cell.angle_gamma   90.00
#
_symmetry.space_group_name_H-M   'P 1'
#
loop_
_entity.id
_entity.type
_entity.pdbx_description
1 polymer ?
#
loop_
_entity_poly.entity_id
_entity_poly.type
_entity_poly.pdbx_seq_one_letter_code
_entity_poly.pdbx_strand_id
1 'polypeptide(L)'
;QWQSDPATGYSVRGAYQLLTSQDSIILNEAEDLIWHKQVPLKVSIFAWRLLRDRLPTKANLVTRGIISMEAHFCVAGCGGIESAQHLFFTCGTFGSLWSSVRSWIGFSSVDPQNPSDHFIQFVDSASGRRARLRVFT
;
A
#
# COMPACT_ATOMS: atom_id res chain seq x y z
N GLN A 1 30.72 5.11 6.08
CA GLN A 1 31.38 6.35 5.62
C GLN A 1 30.58 6.86 4.44
N TRP A 2 29.96 8.05 4.53
CA TRP A 2 29.16 8.61 3.43
C TRP A 2 30.10 8.97 2.27
N GLN A 3 30.02 8.26 1.15
CA GLN A 3 30.80 8.57 -0.05
C GLN A 3 30.00 9.54 -0.91
N SER A 4 30.35 10.82 -0.82
CA SER A 4 29.98 11.81 -1.83
C SER A 4 30.77 11.56 -3.10
N ASP A 5 30.13 11.75 -4.25
CA ASP A 5 30.79 11.89 -5.55
C ASP A 5 32.08 12.75 -5.40
N PRO A 6 33.26 12.19 -5.74
CA PRO A 6 34.54 12.87 -5.51
C PRO A 6 34.74 14.11 -6.38
N ALA A 7 33.92 14.34 -7.41
CA ALA A 7 34.04 15.50 -8.30
C ALA A 7 33.16 16.70 -7.87
N THR A 8 31.97 16.44 -7.33
CA THR A 8 30.92 17.48 -7.12
C THR A 8 30.60 17.75 -5.65
N GLY A 9 31.06 16.90 -4.73
CA GLY A 9 30.77 17.01 -3.29
C GLY A 9 29.35 16.57 -2.91
N TYR A 10 28.98 16.73 -1.63
CA TYR A 10 27.62 16.45 -1.16
C TYR A 10 26.66 17.52 -1.66
N SER A 11 25.61 17.09 -2.36
CA SER A 11 24.51 17.94 -2.82
C SER A 11 23.21 17.40 -2.27
N VAL A 12 22.41 18.27 -1.64
CA VAL A 12 21.06 17.93 -1.16
C VAL A 12 20.21 17.38 -2.31
N ARG A 13 20.37 17.91 -3.52
CA ARG A 13 19.67 17.44 -4.72
C ARG A 13 20.10 16.01 -5.10
N GLY A 14 21.39 15.70 -5.06
CA GLY A 14 21.89 14.36 -5.39
C GLY A 14 21.45 13.31 -4.34
N ALA A 15 21.52 13.67 -3.06
CA ALA A 15 21.02 12.82 -1.98
C ALA A 15 19.50 12.61 -2.08
N TYR A 16 18.74 13.66 -2.38
CA TYR A 16 17.29 13.57 -2.59
C TYR A 16 16.97 12.64 -3.76
N GLN A 17 17.63 12.83 -4.91
CA GLN A 17 17.44 11.99 -6.10
C GLN A 17 17.74 10.51 -5.83
N LEU A 18 18.83 10.20 -5.11
CA LEU A 18 19.17 8.84 -4.70
C LEU A 18 18.09 8.22 -3.79
N LEU A 19 17.55 9.00 -2.84
CA LEU A 19 16.50 8.53 -1.93
C LEU A 19 15.15 8.35 -2.62
N THR A 20 14.87 9.10 -3.68
CA THR A 20 13.58 9.05 -4.40
C THR A 20 13.58 8.15 -5.63
N SER A 21 14.73 7.79 -6.20
CA SER A 21 14.80 6.99 -7.43
C SER A 21 14.32 5.55 -7.23
N GLN A 22 14.63 4.94 -6.09
CA GLN A 22 14.31 3.53 -5.80
C GLN A 22 12.80 3.26 -5.58
N ASP A 23 12.06 4.25 -5.08
CA ASP A 23 10.61 4.11 -4.82
C ASP A 23 9.75 4.33 -6.08
N SER A 24 10.32 4.83 -7.18
CA SER A 24 9.56 5.34 -8.33
C SER A 24 9.07 4.29 -9.34
N ILE A 25 9.72 3.12 -9.42
CA ILE A 25 9.55 2.20 -10.56
C ILE A 25 8.24 1.38 -10.49
N ILE A 26 7.69 1.10 -9.30
CA ILE A 26 6.49 0.26 -9.14
C ILE A 26 5.18 1.09 -9.06
N LEU A 27 5.26 2.39 -8.78
CA LEU A 27 4.09 3.21 -8.42
C LEU A 27 3.49 4.01 -9.59
N ASN A 28 4.18 4.10 -10.72
CA ASN A 28 3.86 5.10 -11.76
C ASN A 28 2.42 4.98 -12.31
N GLU A 29 1.89 3.76 -12.50
CA GLU A 29 0.49 3.57 -12.94
C GLU A 29 -0.52 3.75 -11.80
N ALA A 30 -0.11 3.47 -10.56
CA ALA A 30 -0.97 3.60 -9.39
C ALA A 30 -1.13 5.07 -8.94
N GLU A 31 -0.14 5.92 -9.19
CA GLU A 31 -0.13 7.32 -8.76
C GLU A 31 -1.30 8.13 -9.33
N ASP A 32 -1.60 7.99 -10.62
CA ASP A 32 -2.72 8.69 -11.27
C ASP A 32 -4.08 8.32 -10.66
N LEU A 33 -4.22 7.07 -10.22
CA LEU A 33 -5.44 6.56 -9.59
C LEU A 33 -5.56 7.02 -8.13
N ILE A 34 -4.45 7.03 -7.38
CA ILE A 34 -4.41 7.46 -5.99
C ILE A 34 -4.83 8.93 -5.86
N TRP A 35 -4.31 9.79 -6.73
CA TRP A 35 -4.49 11.24 -6.65
C TRP A 35 -5.67 11.76 -7.49
N HIS A 36 -6.53 10.87 -7.98
CA HIS A 36 -7.70 11.26 -8.76
C HIS A 36 -8.67 12.13 -7.94
N LYS A 37 -9.18 13.21 -8.54
CA LYS A 37 -10.00 14.24 -7.87
C LYS A 37 -11.27 13.73 -7.17
N GLN A 38 -11.79 12.58 -7.60
CA GLN A 38 -12.98 11.95 -7.01
C GLN A 38 -12.66 11.09 -5.78
N VAL A 39 -11.38 10.80 -5.52
CA VAL A 39 -10.95 10.03 -4.36
C VAL A 39 -10.78 10.99 -3.18
N PRO A 40 -11.44 10.76 -2.03
CA PRO A 40 -11.23 11.57 -0.85
C PRO A 40 -9.76 11.52 -0.40
N LEU A 41 -9.20 12.68 -0.03
CA LEU A 41 -7.77 12.80 0.31
C LEU A 41 -7.29 11.79 1.36
N LYS A 42 -8.13 11.46 2.35
CA LYS A 42 -7.80 10.46 3.37
C LYS A 42 -7.54 9.07 2.77
N VAL A 43 -8.31 8.69 1.75
CA VAL A 43 -8.15 7.42 1.01
C VAL A 43 -6.88 7.46 0.17
N SER A 44 -6.61 8.58 -0.51
CA SER A 44 -5.37 8.76 -1.29
C SER A 44 -4.12 8.64 -0.41
N ILE A 45 -4.09 9.33 0.72
CA ILE A 45 -2.97 9.26 1.68
C ILE A 45 -2.79 7.84 2.19
N PHE A 46 -3.89 7.16 2.52
CA PHE A 46 -3.85 5.78 2.98
C PHE A 46 -3.26 4.85 1.91
N ALA A 47 -3.78 4.90 0.68
CA ALA A 47 -3.31 4.07 -0.44
C ALA A 47 -1.84 4.34 -0.77
N TRP A 48 -1.42 5.60 -0.81
CA TRP A 48 -0.02 5.97 -1.02
C TRP A 48 0.91 5.43 0.09
N ARG A 49 0.47 5.45 1.35
CA ARG A 49 1.24 4.85 2.45
C ARG A 49 1.26 3.32 2.36
N LEU A 50 0.17 2.70 1.95
CA LEU A 50 0.06 1.25 1.79
C LEU A 50 1.04 0.75 0.73
N LEU A 51 1.02 1.35 -0.46
CA LEU A 51 1.86 0.91 -1.59
C LEU A 51 3.36 1.13 -1.37
N ARG A 52 3.73 2.06 -0.48
CA ARG A 52 5.14 2.30 -0.10
C ARG A 52 5.58 1.53 1.14
N ASP A 53 4.73 0.64 1.66
CA ASP A 53 4.92 -0.03 2.95
C ASP A 53 5.28 0.95 4.09
N ARG A 54 4.55 2.07 4.16
CA ARG A 54 4.76 3.13 5.16
C ARG A 54 3.64 3.22 6.20
N LEU A 55 2.76 2.22 6.25
CA LEU A 55 1.77 2.09 7.30
C LEU A 55 2.44 1.77 8.65
N PRO A 56 1.86 2.19 9.78
CA PRO A 56 2.40 1.93 11.12
C PRO A 56 2.10 0.48 11.57
N THR A 57 2.49 -0.50 10.77
CA THR A 57 2.42 -1.92 11.11
C THR A 57 3.51 -2.28 12.12
N LYS A 58 3.33 -3.30 12.96
CA LYS A 58 4.39 -3.67 13.91
C LYS A 58 5.71 -4.03 13.22
N ALA A 59 5.67 -4.65 12.03
CA ALA A 59 6.87 -4.87 11.24
C ALA A 59 7.62 -3.55 10.97
N ASN A 60 6.93 -2.52 10.48
CA ASN A 60 7.53 -1.22 10.20
C ASN A 60 7.98 -0.48 11.46
N LEU A 61 7.28 -0.67 12.58
CA LEU A 61 7.68 -0.09 13.87
C LEU A 61 8.96 -0.75 14.41
N VAL A 62 9.13 -2.08 14.24
CA VAL A 62 10.36 -2.79 14.58
C VAL A 62 11.52 -2.32 13.70
N THR A 63 11.33 -2.22 12.38
CA THR A 63 12.36 -1.71 11.47
C THR A 63 12.83 -0.29 11.82
N ARG A 64 11.94 0.52 12.41
CA ARG A 64 12.26 1.88 12.90
C ARG A 64 12.81 1.93 14.32
N GLY A 65 12.93 0.78 15.01
CA GLY A 65 13.40 0.71 16.39
C GLY A 65 12.43 1.33 17.40
N ILE A 66 11.14 1.46 17.06
CA ILE A 66 10.12 2.04 17.95
C ILE A 66 9.63 1.01 18.97
N ILE A 67 9.55 -0.26 18.56
CA ILE A 67 9.14 -1.38 19.43
C ILE A 67 10.16 -2.51 19.37
N SER A 68 10.12 -3.38 20.37
CA SER A 68 11.04 -4.52 20.48
C SER A 68 10.86 -5.52 19.34
N MET A 69 11.94 -6.22 18.97
CA MET A 69 11.91 -7.21 17.90
C MET A 69 10.92 -8.34 18.18
N GLU A 70 10.63 -8.68 19.42
CA GLU A 70 9.70 -9.75 19.78
C GLU A 70 8.23 -9.32 19.65
N ALA A 71 7.97 -8.03 19.47
CA ALA A 71 6.64 -7.46 19.39
C ALA A 71 6.09 -7.35 17.96
N HIS A 72 6.67 -8.04 16.97
CA HIS A 72 6.28 -7.92 15.55
C HIS A 72 5.06 -8.78 15.15
N PHE A 73 4.54 -9.62 16.04
CA PHE A 73 3.47 -10.55 15.70
C PHE A 73 2.11 -9.87 15.53
N CYS A 74 1.32 -10.43 14.60
CA CYS A 74 -0.01 -9.97 14.22
C CYS A 74 -0.94 -9.82 15.42
N VAL A 75 -1.61 -8.66 15.51
CA VAL A 75 -2.61 -8.37 16.55
C VAL A 75 -3.77 -9.37 16.59
N ALA A 76 -4.06 -10.03 15.47
CA ALA A 76 -5.08 -11.09 15.42
C ALA A 76 -4.66 -12.39 16.13
N GLY A 77 -3.42 -12.49 16.61
CA GLY A 77 -2.92 -13.67 17.32
C GLY A 77 -2.70 -14.89 16.42
N CYS A 78 -2.67 -14.73 15.10
CA CYS A 78 -2.51 -15.84 14.15
C CYS A 78 -1.04 -16.29 13.95
N GLY A 79 -0.10 -15.78 14.76
CA GLY A 79 1.32 -16.16 14.72
C GLY A 79 2.14 -15.57 13.56
N GLY A 80 1.52 -14.90 12.59
CA GLY A 80 2.22 -14.23 11.48
C GLY A 80 2.86 -12.89 11.89
N ILE A 81 3.81 -12.41 11.08
CA ILE A 81 4.36 -11.05 11.22
C ILE A 81 3.30 -10.03 10.80
N GLU A 82 3.11 -8.98 11.59
CA GLU A 82 2.17 -7.90 11.24
C GLU A 82 2.78 -6.96 10.19
N SER A 83 2.66 -7.35 8.92
CA SER A 83 2.96 -6.52 7.76
C SER A 83 1.68 -6.05 7.06
N ALA A 84 1.79 -5.05 6.18
CA ALA A 84 0.64 -4.62 5.39
C ALA A 84 0.12 -5.74 4.50
N GLN A 85 1.03 -6.51 3.88
CA GLN A 85 0.70 -7.74 3.15
C GLN A 85 -0.21 -8.66 3.98
N HIS A 86 0.22 -8.91 5.21
CA HIS A 86 -0.44 -9.87 6.07
C HIS A 86 -1.82 -9.39 6.48
N LEU A 87 -1.94 -8.13 6.93
CA LEU A 87 -3.21 -7.56 7.38
C LEU A 87 -4.27 -7.48 6.28
N PHE A 88 -3.87 -7.23 5.03
CA PHE A 88 -4.80 -7.00 3.93
C PHE A 88 -5.10 -8.24 3.08
N PHE A 89 -4.17 -9.20 2.99
CA PHE A 89 -4.29 -10.29 2.00
C PHE A 89 -4.09 -11.71 2.56
N THR A 90 -3.17 -11.92 3.50
CA THR A 90 -2.77 -13.30 3.89
C THR A 90 -3.20 -13.73 5.29
N CYS A 91 -3.61 -12.80 6.16
CA CYS A 91 -4.07 -13.16 7.49
C CYS A 91 -5.43 -13.84 7.41
N GLY A 92 -5.55 -15.08 7.91
CA GLY A 92 -6.83 -15.80 7.90
C GLY A 92 -7.96 -15.07 8.66
N THR A 93 -7.61 -14.41 9.77
CA THR A 93 -8.57 -13.64 10.58
C THR A 93 -9.05 -12.39 9.83
N PHE A 94 -8.14 -11.56 9.32
CA PHE A 94 -8.51 -10.35 8.60
C PHE A 94 -9.07 -10.64 7.20
N GLY A 95 -8.62 -11.69 6.53
CA GLY A 95 -9.18 -12.14 5.25
C GLY A 95 -10.66 -12.50 5.37
N SER A 96 -11.04 -13.20 6.45
CA SER A 96 -12.45 -13.50 6.74
C SER A 96 -13.27 -12.22 6.99
N LEU A 97 -12.69 -11.24 7.68
CA LEU A 97 -13.31 -9.93 7.89
C LEU A 97 -13.49 -9.17 6.57
N TRP A 98 -12.45 -9.10 5.73
CA TRP A 98 -12.51 -8.43 4.43
C TRP A 98 -13.50 -9.10 3.49
N SER A 99 -13.60 -10.43 3.50
CA SER A 99 -14.62 -11.18 2.77
C SER A 99 -16.03 -10.76 3.20
N SER A 100 -16.27 -10.64 4.51
CA SER A 100 -17.55 -10.20 5.08
C SER A 100 -17.88 -8.75 4.67
N VAL A 101 -16.91 -7.85 4.74
CA VAL A 101 -17.06 -6.44 4.32
C VAL A 101 -17.37 -6.35 2.82
N ARG A 102 -16.65 -7.11 1.98
CA ARG A 102 -16.88 -7.17 0.53
C ARG A 102 -18.29 -7.64 0.18
N SER A 103 -18.76 -8.68 0.87
CA SER A 103 -20.14 -9.17 0.75
C SER A 103 -21.16 -8.08 1.15
N TRP A 104 -20.93 -7.40 2.27
CA TRP A 104 -21.82 -6.33 2.75
C TRP A 104 -21.94 -5.15 1.77
N ILE A 105 -20.85 -4.77 1.10
CA ILE A 105 -20.85 -3.67 0.11
C ILE A 105 -21.20 -4.13 -1.32
N GLY A 106 -21.53 -5.41 -1.53
CA GLY A 106 -21.87 -5.96 -2.85
C GLY A 106 -20.71 -6.00 -3.84
N PHE A 107 -19.46 -6.13 -3.35
CA PHE A 107 -18.26 -6.20 -4.18
C PHE A 107 -17.70 -7.63 -4.23
N SER A 108 -17.68 -8.23 -5.42
CA SER A 108 -17.03 -9.52 -5.66
C SER A 108 -15.64 -9.30 -6.29
N SER A 109 -14.58 -9.58 -5.54
CA SER A 109 -13.22 -9.69 -6.08
C SER A 109 -12.66 -11.04 -5.73
N VAL A 110 -11.88 -11.62 -6.64
CA VAL A 110 -11.02 -12.77 -6.32
C VAL A 110 -9.99 -12.27 -5.29
N ASP A 111 -9.60 -13.12 -4.34
CA ASP A 111 -8.57 -12.79 -3.34
C ASP A 111 -7.21 -13.25 -3.91
N PRO A 112 -6.38 -12.37 -4.50
CA PRO A 112 -5.04 -12.75 -4.87
C PRO A 112 -4.12 -12.67 -3.64
N GLN A 113 -3.15 -13.58 -3.57
CA GLN A 113 -2.18 -13.69 -2.49
C GLN A 113 -1.19 -12.50 -2.41
N ASN A 114 -1.33 -11.49 -3.28
CA ASN A 114 -0.37 -10.39 -3.51
C ASN A 114 -1.12 -9.03 -3.70
N PRO A 115 -0.67 -7.91 -3.09
CA PRO A 115 -1.36 -6.61 -3.13
C PRO A 115 -1.30 -5.97 -4.51
N SER A 116 -0.22 -6.19 -5.25
CA SER A 116 -0.04 -5.64 -6.60
C SER A 116 -1.07 -6.27 -7.53
N ASP A 117 -1.28 -7.58 -7.40
CA ASP A 117 -2.30 -8.31 -8.16
C ASP A 117 -3.72 -7.87 -7.76
N HIS A 118 -3.97 -7.59 -6.47
CA HIS A 118 -5.24 -7.03 -6.01
C HIS A 118 -5.48 -5.62 -6.55
N PHE A 119 -4.44 -4.78 -6.61
CA PHE A 119 -4.55 -3.43 -7.16
C PHE A 119 -4.93 -3.46 -8.63
N ILE A 120 -4.25 -4.29 -9.44
CA ILE A 120 -4.56 -4.47 -10.87
C ILE A 120 -5.99 -5.01 -11.04
N GLN A 121 -6.37 -6.06 -10.31
CA GLN A 121 -7.74 -6.61 -10.37
C GLN A 121 -8.82 -5.61 -9.97
N PHE A 122 -8.57 -4.80 -8.95
CA PHE A 122 -9.49 -3.76 -8.51
C PHE A 122 -9.67 -2.69 -9.59
N VAL A 123 -8.57 -2.27 -10.22
CA VAL A 123 -8.59 -1.28 -11.30
C VAL A 123 -9.33 -1.82 -12.52
N ASP A 124 -9.07 -3.05 -12.94
CA ASP A 124 -9.75 -3.71 -14.06
C ASP A 124 -11.25 -3.91 -13.79
N SER A 125 -11.60 -4.29 -12.56
CA SER A 125 -12.99 -4.47 -12.15
C SER A 125 -13.75 -3.13 -12.05
N ALA A 126 -13.05 -2.04 -11.72
CA ALA A 126 -13.61 -0.69 -11.65
C ALA A 126 -13.71 -0.04 -13.04
N SER A 127 -12.76 -0.32 -13.94
CA SER A 127 -12.77 0.18 -15.32
C SER A 127 -13.81 -0.53 -16.19
N GLY A 128 -14.09 -1.82 -15.95
CA GLY A 128 -15.21 -2.54 -16.57
C GLY A 128 -16.61 -2.02 -16.18
N ARG A 129 -16.74 -1.30 -15.05
CA ARG A 129 -18.01 -0.67 -14.61
C ARG A 129 -18.21 0.77 -15.10
N ARG A 130 -17.23 1.37 -15.80
CA ARG A 130 -17.37 2.74 -16.34
C ARG A 130 -18.37 2.87 -17.50
N ALA A 131 -19.03 1.79 -17.93
CA ALA A 131 -20.13 1.86 -18.90
C ALA A 131 -21.51 2.28 -18.29
N ARG A 132 -21.64 2.42 -16.97
CA ARG A 132 -22.91 2.89 -16.34
C ARG A 132 -22.67 3.80 -15.13
N LEU A 133 -22.15 4.99 -15.38
CA LEU A 133 -22.51 6.16 -14.58
C LEU A 133 -23.31 7.09 -15.49
N ARG A 134 -24.61 6.80 -15.63
CA ARG A 134 -25.54 7.79 -16.16
C ARG A 134 -25.59 8.92 -15.14
N VAL A 135 -25.15 10.08 -15.61
CA VAL A 135 -25.36 11.40 -15.04
C VAL A 135 -26.84 11.53 -14.68
N PHE A 136 -27.13 11.78 -13.41
CA PHE A 136 -28.39 12.39 -13.00
C PHE A 136 -28.06 13.82 -12.60
N THR A 137 -28.33 14.73 -13.54
CA THR A 137 -28.77 16.11 -13.27
C THR A 137 -30.15 16.09 -12.66
#